data_AF-A0A0L0TC46-F1
#
_entry.id   AF-A0A0L0TC46-F1
#
_cell.length_a   1.000
_cell.length_b   1.000
_cell.length_c   1.000
_cell.angle_alpha   90.00
_cell.angle_beta   90.00
_cell.angle_gamma   90.00
#
_symmetry.space_group_name_H-M   'P 1'
#
loop_
_entity.id
_entity.type
_entity.pdbx_description
1 polymer ?
#
loop_
_entity_poly.entity_id
_entity_poly.type
_entity_poly.pdbx_seq_one_letter_code
_entity_poly.pdbx_strand_id
1 'polypeptide(L)'
;MTASASSSLCSPPRSAPRASNPSSNHEHSDPTSTRNLSISMSQRKKHAIRAFLDADPRPDTAKHQVIARVTGARGNNLHDIVLPDGTATLVELPPRFRNIIWVKRESYVIAEPLAAASEGKIWGEIVHVLFPEHVDMLQREGLWPTSFKEEEKARSEDEGEDSDADDLLFDNPNRPRYAADDDDSSDEDSSEEEESDDE
;
A
#
# COMPACT_ATOMS: atom_id res chain seq x y z
N MET A 1 -60.23 4.57 -49.83
CA MET A 1 -60.63 3.32 -50.51
C MET A 1 -60.09 3.36 -51.93
N THR A 2 -59.04 2.60 -52.24
CA THR A 2 -58.67 2.11 -53.58
C THR A 2 -57.51 1.13 -53.39
N ALA A 3 -57.74 -0.10 -53.85
CA ALA A 3 -56.80 -1.22 -53.78
C ALA A 3 -55.74 -1.11 -54.89
N SER A 4 -54.59 -1.75 -54.69
CA SER A 4 -54.04 -2.62 -55.73
C SER A 4 -52.95 -3.54 -55.17
N ALA A 5 -53.17 -4.83 -55.34
CA ALA A 5 -52.24 -5.90 -55.06
C ALA A 5 -51.24 -6.05 -56.23
N SER A 6 -50.03 -6.53 -55.94
CA SER A 6 -49.22 -7.24 -56.94
C SER A 6 -48.32 -8.26 -56.27
N SER A 7 -48.65 -9.51 -56.58
CA SER A 7 -48.01 -10.76 -56.23
C SER A 7 -46.71 -10.95 -57.01
N SER A 8 -45.73 -11.64 -56.43
CA SER A 8 -44.82 -12.50 -57.21
C SER A 8 -44.28 -13.60 -56.32
N LEU A 9 -44.82 -14.80 -56.55
CA LEU A 9 -44.26 -16.08 -56.17
C LEU A 9 -43.11 -16.42 -57.13
N CYS A 10 -42.01 -16.98 -56.62
CA CYS A 10 -41.16 -17.87 -57.40
C CYS A 10 -40.59 -18.98 -56.51
N SER A 11 -40.72 -20.21 -57.00
CA SER A 11 -40.52 -21.49 -56.33
C SER A 11 -39.06 -22.01 -56.37
N PRO A 12 -38.74 -23.05 -55.57
CA PRO A 12 -37.42 -23.72 -55.47
C PRO A 12 -37.32 -24.85 -56.55
N PRO A 13 -36.41 -25.87 -56.52
CA PRO A 13 -35.25 -26.18 -55.66
C PRO A 13 -33.97 -26.57 -56.46
N ARG A 14 -32.82 -26.73 -55.78
CA ARG A 14 -31.73 -27.55 -56.35
C ARG A 14 -30.94 -28.31 -55.29
N SER A 15 -30.78 -29.59 -55.59
CA SER A 15 -30.28 -30.69 -54.78
C SER A 15 -28.76 -30.83 -54.87
N ALA A 16 -28.10 -31.11 -53.72
CA ALA A 16 -26.91 -31.96 -53.45
C ALA A 16 -25.60 -31.75 -54.28
N PRO A 17 -24.37 -32.06 -53.77
CA PRO A 17 -24.07 -33.14 -52.82
C PRO A 17 -23.08 -32.86 -51.65
N ARG A 18 -23.35 -33.62 -50.59
CA ARG A 18 -22.46 -34.22 -49.57
C ARG A 18 -20.96 -34.15 -49.86
N ALA A 19 -20.25 -33.31 -49.11
CA ALA A 19 -18.82 -33.45 -48.86
C ALA A 19 -18.62 -34.04 -47.45
N SER A 20 -18.00 -35.21 -47.42
CA SER A 20 -17.56 -35.89 -46.20
C SER A 20 -16.40 -35.12 -45.58
N ASN A 21 -16.57 -34.58 -44.38
CA ASN A 21 -15.44 -34.12 -43.57
C ASN A 21 -14.91 -35.30 -42.74
N PRO A 22 -13.60 -35.57 -42.78
CA PRO A 22 -12.99 -36.65 -42.01
C PRO A 22 -12.95 -36.31 -40.52
N SER A 23 -13.21 -37.35 -39.70
CA SER A 23 -12.97 -37.38 -38.27
C SER A 23 -11.64 -36.76 -37.89
N SER A 24 -11.67 -35.78 -36.98
CA SER A 24 -10.51 -35.41 -36.18
C SER A 24 -10.96 -35.14 -34.76
N ASN A 25 -10.49 -36.05 -33.89
CA ASN A 25 -10.13 -35.83 -32.48
C ASN A 25 -11.20 -35.31 -31.52
N HIS A 26 -11.87 -36.27 -30.87
CA HIS A 26 -11.83 -36.47 -29.41
C HIS A 26 -11.30 -35.28 -28.58
N GLU A 27 -12.15 -34.31 -28.28
CA GLU A 27 -11.98 -33.45 -27.12
C GLU A 27 -12.90 -33.95 -26.00
N HIS A 28 -12.28 -34.63 -25.03
CA HIS A 28 -12.84 -34.88 -23.72
C HIS A 28 -13.14 -33.54 -23.05
N SER A 29 -14.41 -33.15 -23.05
CA SER A 29 -14.89 -32.10 -22.16
C SER A 29 -15.01 -32.68 -20.75
N ASP A 30 -13.90 -32.75 -20.03
CA ASP A 30 -13.95 -32.88 -18.58
C ASP A 30 -14.57 -31.59 -18.02
N PRO A 31 -15.76 -31.61 -17.38
CA PRO A 31 -16.16 -30.49 -16.55
C PRO A 31 -15.26 -30.54 -15.32
N THR A 32 -14.10 -29.89 -15.42
CA THR A 32 -13.24 -29.65 -14.26
C THR A 32 -14.10 -28.98 -13.21
N SER A 33 -14.44 -29.78 -12.19
CA SER A 33 -15.13 -29.36 -10.98
C SER A 33 -14.38 -28.16 -10.44
N THR A 34 -14.97 -26.97 -10.64
CA THR A 34 -14.47 -25.71 -10.10
C THR A 34 -14.54 -25.86 -8.60
N ARG A 35 -13.44 -26.32 -8.00
CA ARG A 35 -13.29 -26.40 -6.55
C ARG A 35 -13.39 -24.97 -6.06
N ASN A 36 -14.50 -24.64 -5.41
CA ASN A 36 -14.65 -23.42 -4.66
C ASN A 36 -13.72 -23.50 -3.45
N LEU A 37 -12.43 -23.20 -3.65
CA LEU A 37 -11.47 -23.06 -2.56
C LEU A 37 -11.86 -21.81 -1.77
N SER A 38 -12.51 -22.02 -0.63
CA SER A 38 -12.77 -20.94 0.31
C SER A 38 -11.44 -20.44 0.90
N ILE A 39 -11.03 -19.23 0.52
CA ILE A 39 -9.82 -18.60 1.05
C ILE A 39 -10.03 -18.29 2.54
N SER A 40 -9.09 -18.76 3.38
CA SER A 40 -9.14 -18.53 4.82
C SER A 40 -9.03 -17.05 5.18
N MET A 41 -9.53 -16.64 6.34
CA MET A 41 -9.43 -15.25 6.80
C MET A 41 -7.97 -14.78 6.89
N SER A 42 -7.06 -15.64 7.33
CA SER A 42 -5.62 -15.31 7.41
C SER A 42 -5.01 -15.08 6.02
N GLN A 43 -5.37 -15.91 5.04
CA GLN A 43 -4.96 -15.69 3.64
C GLN A 43 -5.56 -14.40 3.09
N ARG A 44 -6.84 -14.12 3.34
CA ARG A 44 -7.48 -12.84 2.94
C ARG A 44 -6.77 -11.62 3.53
N LYS A 45 -6.41 -11.65 4.82
CA LYS A 45 -5.63 -10.57 5.46
C LYS A 45 -4.27 -10.38 4.80
N LYS A 46 -3.52 -11.47 4.58
CA LYS A 46 -2.22 -11.43 3.89
C LYS A 46 -2.34 -10.83 2.49
N HIS A 47 -3.34 -11.26 1.72
CA HIS A 47 -3.60 -10.73 0.39
C HIS A 47 -3.99 -9.26 0.42
N ALA A 48 -4.81 -8.83 1.39
CA ALA A 48 -5.19 -7.43 1.55
C ALA A 48 -3.98 -6.53 1.86
N ILE A 49 -3.12 -6.95 2.81
CA ILE A 49 -1.88 -6.21 3.14
C ILE A 49 -0.98 -6.09 1.91
N ARG A 50 -0.73 -7.21 1.23
CA ARG A 50 0.13 -7.22 0.06
C ARG A 50 -0.42 -6.36 -1.07
N ALA A 51 -1.69 -6.50 -1.39
CA ALA A 51 -2.34 -5.69 -2.42
C ALA A 51 -2.33 -4.20 -2.08
N PHE A 52 -2.40 -3.86 -0.79
CA PHE A 52 -2.30 -2.47 -0.35
C PHE A 52 -0.88 -1.93 -0.51
N LEU A 53 0.15 -2.66 -0.08
CA LEU A 53 1.55 -2.23 -0.17
C LEU A 53 2.07 -2.21 -1.61
N ASP A 54 1.65 -3.17 -2.43
CA ASP A 54 2.05 -3.28 -3.84
C ASP A 54 1.25 -2.33 -4.76
N ALA A 55 0.25 -1.60 -4.24
CA ALA A 55 -0.55 -0.67 -5.03
C ALA A 55 0.26 0.56 -5.41
N ASP A 56 0.06 1.05 -6.64
CA ASP A 56 0.70 2.28 -7.12
C ASP A 56 0.18 3.48 -6.32
N PRO A 57 1.05 4.23 -5.60
CA PRO A 57 0.63 5.35 -4.77
C PRO A 57 0.38 6.64 -5.58
N ARG A 58 0.06 6.53 -6.87
CA ARG A 58 -0.26 7.67 -7.74
C ARG A 58 -1.77 7.97 -7.76
N PRO A 59 -2.17 9.24 -7.58
CA PRO A 59 -3.59 9.60 -7.66
C PRO A 59 -4.10 9.50 -9.10
N ASP A 60 -5.18 8.75 -9.29
CA ASP A 60 -5.86 8.63 -10.59
C ASP A 60 -6.81 9.82 -10.82
N THR A 61 -6.46 10.67 -11.78
CA THR A 61 -7.29 11.83 -12.16
C THR A 61 -8.65 11.42 -12.73
N ALA A 62 -8.76 10.24 -13.37
CA ALA A 62 -10.02 9.77 -13.96
C ALA A 62 -11.07 9.42 -12.89
N LYS A 63 -10.62 9.08 -11.69
CA LYS A 63 -11.49 8.78 -10.53
C LYS A 63 -11.64 9.95 -9.57
N HIS A 64 -11.13 11.13 -9.94
CA HIS A 64 -11.11 12.31 -9.07
C HIS A 64 -10.40 12.06 -7.73
N GLN A 65 -9.38 11.19 -7.72
CA GLN A 65 -8.59 10.94 -6.52
C GLN A 65 -7.74 12.14 -6.15
N VAL A 66 -7.68 12.45 -4.86
CA VAL A 66 -6.94 13.58 -4.32
C VAL A 66 -6.07 13.15 -3.15
N ILE A 67 -4.91 13.78 -3.03
CA ILE A 67 -4.04 13.63 -1.87
C ILE A 67 -4.60 14.52 -0.76
N ALA A 68 -4.80 13.97 0.43
CA ALA A 68 -5.32 14.69 1.60
C ALA A 68 -4.48 14.38 2.84
N ARG A 69 -4.44 15.32 3.79
CA ARG A 69 -3.77 15.14 5.08
C ARG A 69 -4.77 14.71 6.14
N VAL A 70 -4.42 13.69 6.92
CA VAL A 70 -5.24 13.21 8.04
C VAL A 70 -4.98 14.06 9.27
N THR A 71 -6.02 14.72 9.78
CA THR A 71 -5.95 15.52 11.03
C THR A 71 -6.23 14.66 12.26
N GLY A 72 -7.03 13.61 12.12
CA GLY A 72 -7.36 12.73 13.24
C GLY A 72 -8.34 11.63 12.87
N ALA A 73 -8.58 10.71 13.81
CA ALA A 73 -9.61 9.69 13.69
C ALA A 73 -10.85 10.10 14.51
N ARG A 74 -12.05 9.99 13.91
CA ARG A 74 -13.34 10.26 14.58
C ARG A 74 -13.98 9.02 15.19
N GLY A 75 -13.40 7.84 14.95
CA GLY A 75 -13.96 6.56 15.35
C GLY A 75 -14.81 5.92 14.25
N ASN A 76 -15.18 4.65 14.44
CA ASN A 76 -15.92 3.86 13.45
C ASN A 76 -15.28 3.85 12.03
N ASN A 77 -13.95 3.83 11.95
CA ASN A 77 -13.20 3.87 10.67
C ASN A 77 -13.39 5.18 9.86
N LEU A 78 -13.84 6.25 10.52
CA LEU A 78 -13.90 7.60 9.96
C LEU A 78 -12.66 8.40 10.36
N HIS A 79 -12.12 9.13 9.41
CA HIS A 79 -10.94 9.97 9.58
C HIS A 79 -11.26 11.41 9.13
N ASP A 80 -10.86 12.38 9.95
CA ASP A 80 -10.85 13.79 9.57
C ASP A 80 -9.69 14.01 8.62
N ILE A 81 -9.98 14.58 7.46
CA ILE A 81 -8.97 14.96 6.48
C ILE A 81 -9.08 16.43 6.11
N VAL A 82 -7.97 16.99 5.67
CA VAL A 82 -7.88 18.29 5.03
C VAL A 82 -7.47 18.07 3.58
N LEU A 83 -8.33 18.53 2.68
CA LEU A 83 -8.11 18.55 1.24
C LEU A 83 -7.00 19.55 0.88
N PRO A 84 -6.40 19.46 -0.32
CA PRO A 84 -5.38 20.42 -0.76
C PRO A 84 -5.93 21.86 -0.85
N ASP A 85 -7.26 21.99 -0.97
CA ASP A 85 -7.99 23.26 -0.94
C ASP A 85 -8.15 23.85 0.48
N GLY A 86 -7.63 23.18 1.52
CA GLY A 86 -7.79 23.57 2.93
C GLY A 86 -9.15 23.21 3.53
N THR A 87 -10.04 22.57 2.78
CA THR A 87 -11.36 22.16 3.27
C THR A 87 -11.25 20.91 4.14
N ALA A 88 -11.76 20.99 5.37
CA ALA A 88 -11.81 19.86 6.29
C ALA A 88 -13.07 19.00 6.07
N THR A 89 -12.88 17.71 5.82
CA THR A 89 -13.96 16.75 5.54
C THR A 89 -13.72 15.40 6.24
N LEU A 90 -14.63 14.44 6.05
CA LEU A 90 -14.53 13.09 6.60
C LEU A 90 -14.37 12.07 5.48
N VAL A 91 -13.53 11.07 5.72
CA VAL A 91 -13.40 9.91 4.83
C VAL A 91 -13.51 8.61 5.60
N GLU A 92 -13.99 7.57 4.94
CA GLU A 92 -14.13 6.23 5.50
C GLU A 92 -13.00 5.32 5.00
N LEU A 93 -12.50 4.44 5.87
CA LEU A 93 -11.56 3.39 5.49
C LEU A 93 -12.31 2.17 4.90
N PRO A 94 -11.88 1.65 3.74
CA PRO A 94 -12.49 0.49 3.12
C PRO A 94 -12.60 -0.71 4.07
N PRO A 95 -13.71 -1.46 4.03
CA PRO A 95 -13.94 -2.59 4.93
C PRO A 95 -12.86 -3.67 4.82
N ARG A 96 -12.20 -3.78 3.67
CA ARG A 96 -11.09 -4.72 3.43
C ARG A 96 -9.83 -4.37 4.22
N PHE A 97 -9.66 -3.11 4.61
CA PHE A 97 -8.50 -2.60 5.33
C PHE A 97 -8.75 -2.36 6.82
N ARG A 98 -10.02 -2.39 7.25
CA ARG A 98 -10.39 -2.30 8.67
C ARG A 98 -9.71 -3.41 9.47
N ASN A 99 -9.15 -3.06 10.63
CA ASN A 99 -8.37 -3.94 11.51
C ASN A 99 -7.01 -4.41 10.95
N ILE A 100 -6.64 -3.98 9.76
CA ILE A 100 -5.36 -4.32 9.13
C ILE A 100 -4.47 -3.09 9.06
N ILE A 101 -5.03 -1.96 8.62
CA ILE A 101 -4.28 -0.72 8.37
C ILE A 101 -4.66 0.30 9.43
N TRP A 102 -3.64 0.97 9.95
CA TRP A 102 -3.77 1.97 11.00
C TRP A 102 -3.31 3.31 10.42
N VAL A 103 -4.23 4.27 10.36
CA VAL A 103 -3.96 5.61 9.83
C VAL A 103 -3.57 6.52 10.99
N LYS A 104 -2.36 7.08 10.94
CA LYS A 104 -1.84 8.00 11.97
C LYS A 104 -2.37 9.41 11.74
N ARG A 105 -2.42 10.22 12.79
CA ARG A 105 -2.59 11.67 12.67
C ARG A 105 -1.35 12.29 11.97
N GLU A 106 -1.58 13.32 11.17
CA GLU A 106 -0.60 13.97 10.28
C GLU A 106 -0.01 13.04 9.21
N SER A 107 -0.69 11.94 8.86
CA SER A 107 -0.31 11.13 7.69
C SER A 107 -1.01 11.61 6.43
N TYR A 108 -0.44 11.33 5.26
CA TYR A 108 -1.07 11.62 3.98
C TYR A 108 -1.78 10.38 3.42
N VAL A 109 -2.90 10.60 2.74
CA VAL A 109 -3.72 9.56 2.13
C VAL A 109 -4.20 9.99 0.76
N ILE A 110 -4.48 9.01 -0.09
CA ILE A 110 -5.23 9.23 -1.33
C ILE A 110 -6.68 8.88 -1.05
N ALA A 111 -7.55 9.85 -1.27
CA ALA A 111 -8.99 9.72 -1.06
C ALA A 111 -9.73 9.84 -2.40
N GLU A 112 -10.74 8.99 -2.59
CA GLU A 112 -11.63 8.98 -3.75
C GLU A 112 -13.01 9.48 -3.33
N PRO A 113 -13.60 10.47 -4.02
CA PRO A 113 -14.92 10.98 -3.69
C PRO A 113 -15.98 9.92 -3.98
N LEU A 114 -16.88 9.70 -3.03
CA LEU A 114 -17.97 8.74 -3.20
C LEU A 114 -19.18 9.44 -3.82
N ALA A 115 -19.85 8.84 -4.81
CA ALA A 115 -21.04 9.47 -5.42
C ALA A 115 -22.14 9.81 -4.39
N ALA A 116 -22.30 8.98 -3.36
CA ALA A 116 -23.22 9.18 -2.24
C ALA A 116 -22.78 10.26 -1.24
N ALA A 117 -21.54 10.77 -1.33
CA ALA A 117 -21.03 11.82 -0.47
C ALA A 117 -21.77 13.15 -0.65
N SER A 118 -22.40 13.36 -1.82
CA SER A 118 -23.20 14.55 -2.08
C SER A 118 -24.41 14.69 -1.15
N GLU A 119 -24.87 13.59 -0.53
CA GLU A 119 -26.00 13.57 0.42
C GLU A 119 -25.56 13.33 1.88
N GLY A 120 -24.29 12.99 2.12
CA GLY A 120 -23.76 12.59 3.43
C GLY A 120 -22.69 13.53 4.00
N LYS A 121 -22.41 13.41 5.30
CA LYS A 121 -21.28 14.12 5.95
C LYS A 121 -19.90 13.56 5.55
N ILE A 122 -19.87 12.40 4.90
CA ILE A 122 -18.66 11.68 4.50
C ILE A 122 -18.38 12.03 3.05
N TRP A 123 -17.19 12.58 2.78
CA TRP A 123 -16.76 13.04 1.45
C TRP A 123 -16.35 11.88 0.53
N GLY A 124 -15.76 10.83 1.07
CA GLY A 124 -15.21 9.75 0.25
C GLY A 124 -14.60 8.60 1.02
N GLU A 125 -13.86 7.76 0.28
CA GLU A 125 -13.21 6.56 0.79
C GLU A 125 -11.67 6.67 0.61
N ILE A 126 -10.92 6.16 1.58
CA ILE A 126 -9.45 6.10 1.50
C ILE A 126 -9.03 4.95 0.58
N VAL A 127 -8.33 5.26 -0.50
CA VAL A 127 -7.80 4.25 -1.43
C VAL A 127 -6.45 3.74 -0.96
N HIS A 128 -5.57 4.65 -0.56
CA HIS A 128 -4.19 4.34 -0.20
C HIS A 128 -3.67 5.27 0.89
N VAL A 129 -2.76 4.77 1.73
CA VAL A 129 -2.08 5.54 2.79
C VAL A 129 -0.66 5.75 2.32
N LEU A 130 -0.21 7.00 2.31
CA LEU A 130 1.09 7.37 1.81
C LEU A 130 2.13 7.30 2.92
N PHE A 131 3.17 6.50 2.69
CA PHE A 131 4.37 6.48 3.52
C PHE A 131 5.32 7.60 3.08
N PRO A 132 6.31 7.99 3.91
CA PRO A 132 7.29 9.02 3.54
C PRO A 132 7.98 8.74 2.20
N GLU A 133 8.31 7.48 1.92
CA GLU A 133 8.89 7.06 0.63
C GLU A 133 7.99 7.39 -0.57
N HIS A 134 6.68 7.24 -0.41
CA HIS A 134 5.70 7.57 -1.45
C HIS A 134 5.58 9.08 -1.63
N VAL A 135 5.66 9.85 -0.54
CA VAL A 135 5.64 11.31 -0.58
C VAL A 135 6.83 11.83 -1.38
N ASP A 136 8.04 11.34 -1.10
CA ASP A 136 9.26 11.71 -1.84
C ASP A 136 9.16 11.39 -3.33
N MET A 137 8.61 10.22 -3.66
CA MET A 137 8.37 9.81 -5.04
C MET A 137 7.39 10.77 -5.74
N LEU A 138 6.26 11.08 -5.11
CA LEU A 138 5.24 11.99 -5.66
C LEU A 138 5.77 13.42 -5.80
N GLN A 139 6.62 13.87 -4.88
CA GLN A 139 7.29 15.17 -4.98
C GLN A 139 8.25 15.22 -6.17
N ARG A 140 9.02 14.16 -6.40
CA ARG A 140 9.93 14.04 -7.55
C ARG A 140 9.18 14.01 -8.88
N GLU A 141 8.01 13.38 -8.91
CA GLU A 141 7.14 13.31 -10.08
C GLU A 141 6.31 14.58 -10.32
N GLY A 142 6.32 15.53 -9.36
CA GLY A 142 5.55 16.77 -9.46
C GLY A 142 4.04 16.59 -9.26
N LEU A 143 3.62 15.45 -8.70
CA LEU A 143 2.22 15.16 -8.37
C LEU A 143 1.83 15.62 -6.95
N TRP A 144 2.80 16.10 -6.17
CA TRP A 144 2.58 16.57 -4.81
C TRP A 144 1.91 17.95 -4.76
N PRO A 145 0.84 18.14 -3.97
CA PRO A 145 0.17 19.44 -3.86
C PRO A 145 1.05 20.49 -3.18
N THR A 146 1.10 21.70 -3.74
CA THR A 146 1.90 22.81 -3.20
C THR A 146 1.47 23.20 -1.79
N SER A 147 0.17 23.17 -1.49
CA SER A 147 -0.39 23.52 -0.17
C SER A 147 0.28 22.74 0.96
N PHE A 148 0.53 21.44 0.77
CA PHE A 148 1.17 20.62 1.80
C PHE A 148 2.68 20.84 1.91
N LYS A 149 3.32 21.28 0.83
CA LYS A 149 4.76 21.57 0.81
C LYS A 149 5.09 22.80 1.65
N GLU A 150 4.22 23.81 1.62
CA GLU A 150 4.36 25.01 2.45
C GLU A 150 4.10 24.71 3.93
N GLU A 151 3.07 23.91 4.24
CA GLU A 151 2.76 23.52 5.61
C GLU A 151 3.88 22.67 6.25
N GLU A 152 4.49 21.75 5.49
CA GLU A 152 5.61 20.94 5.98
C GLU A 152 6.83 21.81 6.30
N LYS A 153 7.11 22.81 5.46
CA LYS A 153 8.19 23.78 5.69
C LYS A 153 7.92 24.65 6.91
N ALA A 154 6.69 25.15 7.05
CA ALA A 154 6.31 25.97 8.21
C ALA A 154 6.44 25.21 9.53
N ARG A 155 6.22 23.89 9.51
CA ARG A 155 6.35 23.04 10.68
C ARG A 155 7.80 22.70 11.02
N SER A 156 8.64 22.43 10.01
CA SER A 156 10.07 22.16 10.26
C SER A 156 10.85 23.39 10.71
N GLU A 157 10.38 24.60 10.38
CA GLU A 157 10.95 25.87 10.87
C GLU A 157 10.60 26.17 12.34
N ASP A 158 9.50 25.61 12.88
CA ASP A 158 9.08 25.77 14.28
C ASP A 158 9.70 24.70 15.22
N GLU A 159 10.04 23.52 14.70
CA GLU A 159 10.71 22.43 15.44
C GLU A 159 12.26 22.55 15.42
N GLY A 160 12.80 23.71 15.02
CA GLY A 160 14.24 23.96 14.89
C GLY A 160 14.95 24.35 16.20
N GLU A 161 15.01 23.47 17.20
CA GLU A 161 16.03 23.48 18.27
C GLU A 161 16.12 22.10 18.98
N ASP A 162 16.45 21.03 18.26
CA ASP A 162 16.91 19.77 18.90
C ASP A 162 17.93 19.03 18.00
N SER A 163 18.93 19.77 17.52
CA SER A 163 20.12 19.17 16.91
C SER A 163 21.10 18.79 18.03
N ASP A 164 21.28 17.48 18.22
CA ASP A 164 22.48 16.86 18.78
C ASP A 164 22.81 17.15 20.26
N ALA A 165 21.88 16.86 21.18
CA ALA A 165 22.19 16.70 22.61
C ALA A 165 22.42 15.23 23.03
N ASP A 166 22.74 14.33 22.10
CA ASP A 166 23.16 12.95 22.42
C ASP A 166 24.52 12.88 23.14
N ASP A 167 25.24 14.00 23.28
CA ASP A 167 26.43 14.14 24.13
C ASP A 167 26.11 14.50 25.59
N LEU A 168 24.83 14.61 25.97
CA LEU A 168 24.37 14.89 27.34
C LEU A 168 23.56 13.74 27.97
N LEU A 169 23.67 12.53 27.42
CA LEU A 169 23.16 11.32 28.09
C LEU A 169 23.99 11.07 29.36
N PHE A 170 23.52 11.63 30.48
CA PHE A 170 24.08 11.42 31.80
C PHE A 170 24.37 9.93 32.02
N ASP A 171 25.64 9.64 32.37
CA ASP A 171 26.13 8.32 32.70
C ASP A 171 25.16 7.62 33.66
N ASN A 172 24.54 6.52 33.22
CA ASN A 172 23.62 5.76 34.06
C ASN A 172 24.39 5.28 35.31
N PRO A 173 24.08 5.77 36.52
CA PRO A 173 24.83 5.45 37.73
C PRO A 173 24.70 3.97 38.14
N ASN A 174 23.77 3.23 37.53
CA ASN A 174 23.62 1.78 37.73
C ASN A 174 24.43 0.94 36.73
N ARG A 175 25.29 1.55 35.89
CA ARG A 175 26.23 0.84 35.02
C ARG A 175 27.46 0.43 35.84
N PRO A 176 27.75 -0.88 36.00
CA PRO A 176 28.96 -1.31 36.70
C PRO A 176 30.18 -0.82 35.93
N ARG A 177 30.98 0.06 36.53
CA ARG A 177 32.30 0.43 36.01
C ARG A 177 33.24 -0.72 36.33
N TYR A 178 33.58 -1.52 35.33
CA TYR A 178 34.76 -2.37 35.41
C TYR A 178 35.97 -1.44 35.40
N ALA A 179 36.72 -1.39 36.50
CA ALA A 179 38.03 -0.77 36.48
C ALA A 179 38.88 -1.56 35.48
N ALA A 180 39.37 -0.89 34.43
CA ALA A 180 40.53 -1.39 33.73
C ALA A 180 41.68 -1.24 34.73
N ASP A 181 42.16 -2.34 35.28
CA ASP A 181 43.44 -2.38 35.97
C ASP A 181 44.51 -2.02 34.93
N ASP A 182 44.95 -0.77 34.98
CA ASP A 182 46.17 -0.28 34.34
C ASP A 182 47.33 -0.87 35.15
N ASP A 183 47.68 -2.14 34.88
CA ASP A 183 48.89 -2.77 35.40
C ASP A 183 49.99 -2.64 34.34
N ASP A 184 50.61 -1.46 34.32
CA ASP A 184 51.94 -1.26 33.77
C ASP A 184 52.95 -1.63 34.86
N SER A 185 53.55 -2.82 34.76
CA SER A 185 54.84 -3.09 35.38
C SER A 185 55.59 -4.17 34.59
N SER A 186 56.59 -3.71 33.83
CA SER A 186 57.73 -4.53 33.41
C SER A 186 58.52 -5.00 34.64
N ASP A 187 59.00 -6.25 34.67
CA ASP A 187 60.42 -6.56 34.85
C ASP A 187 60.71 -8.05 34.59
N GLU A 188 61.95 -8.27 34.15
CA GLU A 188 62.65 -9.47 33.68
C GLU A 188 62.89 -10.53 34.78
N ASP A 189 62.85 -11.83 34.48
CA ASP A 189 63.99 -12.74 34.69
C ASP A 189 63.72 -14.16 34.14
N SER A 190 64.81 -14.77 33.70
CA SER A 190 64.96 -15.97 32.88
C SER A 190 64.98 -17.27 33.70
N SER A 191 64.54 -18.40 33.10
CA SER A 191 65.14 -19.71 33.38
C SER A 191 64.74 -20.75 32.33
N GLU A 192 65.75 -21.17 31.56
CA GLU A 192 65.79 -22.33 30.66
C GLU A 192 65.58 -23.65 31.42
N GLU A 193 64.82 -24.60 30.86
CA GLU A 193 65.06 -26.04 31.02
C GLU A 193 64.58 -26.75 29.73
N GLU A 194 65.52 -27.39 29.05
CA GLU A 194 65.34 -28.32 27.94
C GLU A 194 65.06 -29.72 28.50
N GLU A 195 64.05 -30.45 28.00
CA GLU A 195 64.14 -31.92 27.97
C GLU A 195 63.32 -32.52 26.83
N SER A 196 64.04 -33.21 25.96
CA SER A 196 63.58 -34.11 24.90
C SER A 196 62.97 -35.40 25.46
N ASP A 197 62.04 -36.04 24.75
CA ASP A 197 62.23 -37.46 24.40
C ASP A 197 61.36 -37.89 23.21
N ASP A 198 62.02 -38.62 22.32
CA ASP A 198 61.56 -39.30 21.11
C ASP A 198 60.84 -40.61 21.49
N GLU A 199 59.67 -40.92 20.90
CA GLU A 199 59.36 -42.26 20.33
C GLU A 199 58.11 -42.27 19.44
#